data_AF-A0A239EYB8-F1
#
_entry.id   AF-A0A239EYB8-F1
#
_cell.length_a   1.000
_cell.length_b   1.000
_cell.length_c   1.000
_cell.angle_alpha   90.00
_cell.angle_beta   90.00
_cell.angle_gamma   90.00
#
_symmetry.space_group_name_H-M   'P 1'
#
loop_
_entity.id
_entity.type
_entity.pdbx_description
1 polymer ?
#
loop_
_entity_poly.entity_id
_entity_poly.type
_entity_poly.pdbx_seq_one_letter_code
_entity_poly.pdbx_strand_id
1 'polypeptide(L)'
;MRLQRFANHWIKHVCLGICAIALTALAACGGGGGGESAGSVASALPPAEAPAPTLTLGMKEVCLSWAAVSGATAYQLLESADGISPFAPVGDPFTGTSVNHPIALYQRVNARYKVKACNAAGCTESAVKPLSGSLAEAVGYFKASNTNGGASFGSSIALSSDGATLAVGSPFENSSATGVNGDQADAGAVNSGAVYVFTKANGEWRQQAYVKASNTGTSDYFGTTVALSADGSTLAVGAYQESSAAAGINGDQASNSAFSSGAVYVFSRSGNTWSQQAYVKASNAETGDGFGISVSLSGDGNTLAVGALDEDSAATGINGDQSSNGASGSGAVYVFGRSGNAWSQQAYIKASNSEAGDAFGRSVALSADGNTLAVGADFEDSAATGINGDQLDNSAASSGAAYVFIRSGNSWSQQAYLKASNTGANARFGISLALSADGDTLAAGAFSEGSAATGIDGDQNSNGAPNSGAVYVFIRSGGVWSQQAYVKASNTGAGENFGYAISISGDGNTLAVGAEGERSAAIGLNGNQADDTLGNNGAVYVYTRKGATWTQQAYIKPSASSANNFFGTPPALSGDGKTLAVGASGDGSDASGIGGARNSNAPFSGAVYLY
;
A
#
# COMPACT_ATOMS: atom_id res chain seq x y z
N MET A 1 -45.33 9.85 -22.75
CA MET A 1 -44.10 10.59 -23.14
C MET A 1 -42.90 9.80 -22.65
N ARG A 2 -42.33 9.00 -23.55
CA ARG A 2 -41.16 8.14 -23.33
C ARG A 2 -40.19 8.47 -24.46
N LEU A 3 -39.06 9.11 -24.17
CA LEU A 3 -37.86 9.15 -25.01
C LEU A 3 -36.74 9.85 -24.22
N GLN A 4 -35.51 9.37 -24.41
CA GLN A 4 -34.23 9.77 -23.79
C GLN A 4 -33.76 8.99 -22.55
N ARG A 5 -33.34 7.74 -22.79
CA ARG A 5 -32.24 7.08 -22.05
C ARG A 5 -31.48 6.17 -23.02
N PHE A 6 -30.57 6.71 -23.83
CA PHE A 6 -29.51 5.96 -24.52
C PHE A 6 -28.41 6.94 -24.97
N ALA A 7 -27.58 7.36 -24.02
CA ALA A 7 -26.27 7.97 -24.28
C ALA A 7 -25.49 7.94 -22.96
N ASN A 8 -24.63 6.93 -22.76
CA ASN A 8 -23.45 6.93 -21.87
C ASN A 8 -22.80 5.53 -21.68
N HIS A 9 -22.82 4.67 -22.70
CA HIS A 9 -22.14 3.37 -22.65
C HIS A 9 -20.95 3.22 -23.60
N TRP A 10 -20.42 4.33 -24.14
CA TRP A 10 -19.43 4.30 -25.23
C TRP A 10 -17.99 4.70 -24.87
N ILE A 11 -17.65 4.95 -23.60
CA ILE A 11 -16.28 5.38 -23.24
C ILE A 11 -15.40 4.23 -22.69
N LYS A 12 -15.97 3.12 -22.22
CA LYS A 12 -15.20 2.02 -21.60
C LYS A 12 -14.65 0.95 -22.57
N HIS A 13 -14.89 1.06 -23.88
CA HIS A 13 -14.34 0.12 -24.88
C HIS A 13 -13.31 0.76 -25.82
N VAL A 14 -12.96 2.03 -25.60
CA VAL A 14 -12.05 2.75 -26.50
C VAL A 14 -10.59 2.40 -26.25
N CYS A 15 -10.16 2.04 -25.03
CA CYS A 15 -8.76 1.64 -24.80
C CYS A 15 -8.40 0.23 -25.31
N LEU A 16 -9.29 -0.77 -25.20
CA LEU A 16 -9.01 -2.09 -25.78
C LEU A 16 -9.12 -2.10 -27.32
N GLY A 17 -9.93 -1.21 -27.91
CA GLY A 17 -10.15 -1.16 -29.36
C GLY A 17 -9.10 -0.41 -30.18
N ILE A 18 -8.33 0.51 -29.58
CA ILE A 18 -7.35 1.33 -30.31
C ILE A 18 -6.07 0.53 -30.66
N CYS A 19 -5.79 -0.57 -29.98
CA CYS A 19 -4.66 -1.45 -30.35
C CYS A 19 -4.85 -2.24 -31.65
N ALA A 20 -6.08 -2.35 -32.18
CA ALA A 20 -6.40 -3.31 -33.24
C ALA A 20 -6.78 -2.70 -34.60
N ILE A 21 -6.68 -1.38 -34.81
CA ILE A 21 -7.10 -0.77 -36.09
C ILE A 21 -6.01 0.14 -36.65
N ALA A 22 -5.08 -0.46 -37.41
CA ALA A 22 -4.35 0.24 -38.45
C ALA A 22 -4.95 -0.16 -39.81
N LEU A 23 -5.63 0.79 -40.46
CA LEU A 23 -6.21 0.64 -41.79
C LEU A 23 -5.10 0.44 -42.82
N THR A 24 -5.01 -0.73 -43.46
CA THR A 24 -4.17 -0.95 -44.64
C THR A 24 -4.93 -0.53 -45.90
N ALA A 25 -4.50 0.56 -46.53
CA ALA A 25 -4.87 0.86 -47.92
C ALA A 25 -3.89 0.14 -48.86
N LEU A 26 -4.31 -0.98 -49.45
CA LEU A 26 -3.59 -1.60 -50.56
C LEU A 26 -3.88 -0.84 -51.86
N ALA A 27 -2.87 -0.17 -52.40
CA ALA A 27 -2.85 0.21 -53.81
C ALA A 27 -2.33 -0.99 -54.61
N ALA A 28 -3.24 -1.69 -55.28
CA ALA A 28 -2.89 -2.69 -56.29
C ALA A 28 -2.59 -2.00 -57.62
N CYS A 29 -1.39 -2.25 -58.17
CA CYS A 29 -1.12 -2.20 -59.60
C CYS A 29 -0.26 -3.40 -59.95
N GLY A 30 -0.73 -4.18 -60.93
CA GLY A 30 -0.12 -5.43 -61.37
C GLY A 30 0.93 -5.25 -62.47
N GLY A 31 1.37 -6.39 -63.00
CA GLY A 31 2.11 -6.50 -64.26
C GLY A 31 3.42 -7.26 -64.12
N GLY A 32 3.43 -8.52 -64.57
CA GLY A 32 4.55 -9.45 -64.41
C GLY A 32 5.67 -9.34 -65.45
N GLY A 33 6.61 -10.29 -65.34
CA GLY A 33 7.66 -10.55 -66.33
C GLY A 33 8.76 -11.40 -65.71
N GLY A 34 8.81 -12.67 -66.08
CA GLY A 34 9.85 -13.62 -65.66
C GLY A 34 11.20 -13.30 -66.28
N GLY A 35 12.26 -13.59 -65.51
CA GLY A 35 13.64 -13.54 -65.95
C GLY A 35 14.53 -14.05 -64.81
N GLU A 36 14.96 -15.31 -64.90
CA GLU A 36 16.02 -15.84 -64.06
C GLU A 36 17.33 -15.11 -64.38
N SER A 37 17.88 -14.38 -63.40
CA SER A 37 19.24 -13.87 -63.46
C SER A 37 19.99 -14.26 -62.19
N ALA A 38 21.19 -14.80 -62.41
CA ALA A 38 22.14 -15.26 -61.41
C ALA A 38 22.21 -14.36 -60.17
N GLY A 39 22.05 -14.97 -58.99
CA GLY A 39 22.02 -14.31 -57.71
C GLY A 39 23.34 -13.67 -57.34
N SER A 40 23.42 -12.34 -57.48
CA SER A 40 24.11 -11.53 -56.49
C SER A 40 23.23 -11.55 -55.23
N VAL A 41 23.72 -12.13 -54.14
CA VAL A 41 23.15 -11.85 -52.81
C VAL A 41 23.39 -10.36 -52.57
N ALA A 42 22.44 -9.52 -52.99
CA ALA A 42 22.39 -8.15 -52.54
C ALA A 42 22.31 -8.25 -51.01
N SER A 43 23.40 -7.85 -50.33
CA SER A 43 23.39 -7.70 -48.88
C SER A 43 22.20 -6.83 -48.55
N ALA A 44 21.17 -7.40 -47.93
CA ALA A 44 19.99 -6.64 -47.53
C ALA A 44 20.48 -5.43 -46.74
N LEU A 45 19.89 -4.26 -46.96
CA LEU A 45 20.19 -3.10 -46.14
C LEU A 45 19.42 -3.23 -44.81
N PRO A 46 19.89 -2.58 -43.73
CA PRO A 46 19.08 -2.38 -42.54
C PRO A 46 17.72 -1.78 -42.92
N PRO A 47 16.67 -2.00 -42.11
CA PRO A 47 15.35 -1.42 -42.36
C PRO A 47 15.41 0.11 -42.47
N ALA A 48 14.37 0.73 -43.03
CA ALA A 48 14.24 2.19 -42.96
C ALA A 48 14.22 2.70 -41.51
N GLU A 49 14.46 3.99 -41.27
CA GLU A 49 14.38 4.57 -39.92
C GLU A 49 12.99 4.32 -39.30
N ALA A 50 12.96 3.85 -38.05
CA ALA A 50 11.70 3.57 -37.38
C ALA A 50 10.99 4.89 -37.02
N PRO A 51 9.66 5.00 -37.22
CA PRO A 51 8.93 6.18 -36.78
C PRO A 51 8.91 6.26 -35.25
N ALA A 52 8.89 7.48 -34.71
CA ALA A 52 8.73 7.69 -33.28
C ALA A 52 7.40 7.08 -32.81
N PRO A 53 7.38 6.33 -31.68
CA PRO A 53 6.15 5.72 -31.22
C PRO A 53 5.13 6.77 -30.77
N THR A 54 3.85 6.50 -31.01
CA THR A 54 2.73 7.17 -30.34
C THR A 54 2.49 6.53 -28.98
N LEU A 55 2.12 7.34 -27.99
CA LEU A 55 1.88 6.90 -26.61
C LEU A 55 0.42 7.16 -26.23
N THR A 56 -0.24 6.18 -25.62
CA THR A 56 -1.48 6.36 -24.87
C THR A 56 -1.34 5.74 -23.48
N LEU A 57 -2.13 6.21 -22.53
CA LEU A 57 -2.07 5.74 -21.15
C LEU A 57 -3.23 4.78 -20.86
N GLY A 58 -2.88 3.65 -20.24
CA GLY A 58 -3.80 2.76 -19.55
C GLY A 58 -3.52 2.77 -18.05
N MET A 59 -4.35 2.07 -17.28
CA MET A 59 -4.11 1.93 -15.84
C MET A 59 -2.75 1.29 -15.59
N LYS A 60 -1.81 2.06 -15.03
CA LYS A 60 -0.41 1.64 -14.81
C LYS A 60 0.27 1.09 -16.06
N GLU A 61 -0.07 1.62 -17.22
CA GLU A 61 0.41 1.09 -18.48
C GLU A 61 0.61 2.21 -19.49
N VAL A 62 1.65 2.10 -20.30
CA VAL A 62 1.81 2.91 -21.51
C VAL A 62 1.64 1.98 -22.70
N CYS A 63 0.68 2.30 -23.56
CA CYS A 63 0.57 1.64 -24.86
C CYS A 63 1.39 2.44 -25.87
N LEU A 64 2.34 1.76 -26.50
CA LEU A 64 3.16 2.30 -27.56
C LEU A 64 2.74 1.68 -28.90
N SER A 65 2.60 2.50 -29.93
CA SER A 65 2.31 2.02 -31.28
C SER A 65 3.05 2.82 -32.35
N TRP A 66 3.30 2.20 -33.50
CA TRP A 66 4.01 2.81 -34.61
C TRP A 66 3.58 2.20 -35.95
N ALA A 67 3.91 2.87 -37.06
CA ALA A 67 3.68 2.32 -38.39
C ALA A 67 4.72 1.23 -38.71
N ALA A 68 4.32 0.20 -39.46
CA ALA A 68 5.23 -0.85 -39.91
C ALA A 68 6.37 -0.26 -40.76
N VAL A 69 7.60 -0.66 -40.43
CA VAL A 69 8.84 -0.25 -41.12
C VAL A 69 9.13 -1.24 -42.24
N SER A 70 9.26 -0.72 -43.46
CA SER A 70 9.61 -1.54 -44.63
C SER A 70 10.95 -2.26 -44.42
N GLY A 71 10.97 -3.57 -44.66
CA GLY A 71 12.15 -4.41 -44.53
C GLY A 71 12.48 -4.85 -43.09
N ALA A 72 11.71 -4.44 -42.08
CA ALA A 72 11.85 -4.92 -40.71
C ALA A 72 11.16 -6.28 -40.51
N THR A 73 11.83 -7.19 -39.82
CA THR A 73 11.30 -8.51 -39.44
C THR A 73 11.02 -8.61 -37.93
N ALA A 74 11.56 -7.69 -37.13
CA ALA A 74 11.31 -7.60 -35.69
C ALA A 74 11.46 -6.16 -35.19
N TYR A 75 10.85 -5.87 -34.05
CA TYR A 75 10.95 -4.64 -33.30
C TYR A 75 11.41 -4.92 -31.87
N GLN A 76 12.05 -3.95 -31.26
CA GLN A 76 12.42 -3.95 -29.85
C GLN A 76 12.08 -2.59 -29.24
N LEU A 77 11.32 -2.61 -28.14
CA LEU A 77 11.12 -1.41 -27.33
C LEU A 77 12.39 -1.12 -26.53
N LEU A 78 12.82 0.14 -26.52
CA LEU A 78 13.91 0.63 -25.69
C LEU A 78 13.39 1.71 -24.73
N GLU A 79 13.84 1.68 -23.48
CA GLU A 79 13.43 2.60 -22.42
C GLU A 79 14.64 3.25 -21.73
N SER A 80 14.54 4.55 -21.47
CA SER A 80 15.33 5.30 -20.49
C SER A 80 14.38 5.65 -19.34
N ALA A 81 14.36 4.83 -18.29
CA ALA A 81 13.31 4.82 -17.26
C ALA A 81 13.20 6.11 -16.45
N ASP A 82 14.35 6.68 -16.06
CA ASP A 82 14.49 7.92 -15.31
C ASP A 82 14.64 9.16 -16.23
N GLY A 83 14.66 8.95 -17.55
CA GLY A 83 14.91 10.01 -18.51
C GLY A 83 16.36 10.52 -18.56
N ILE A 84 17.31 9.80 -17.96
CA ILE A 84 18.74 10.18 -17.93
C ILE A 84 19.63 8.99 -18.27
N SER A 85 19.35 7.83 -17.68
CA SER A 85 20.04 6.57 -17.93
C SER A 85 20.00 6.18 -19.41
N PRO A 86 21.01 5.44 -19.90
CA PRO A 86 21.03 4.93 -21.27
C PRO A 86 19.77 4.11 -21.59
N PHE A 87 19.37 4.11 -22.86
CA PHE A 87 18.27 3.29 -23.33
C PHE A 87 18.61 1.80 -23.21
N ALA A 88 17.75 1.04 -22.56
CA ALA A 88 17.86 -0.41 -22.41
C ALA A 88 16.66 -1.11 -23.05
N PRO A 89 16.82 -2.35 -23.57
CA PRO A 89 15.71 -3.11 -24.13
C PRO A 89 14.67 -3.47 -23.07
N VAL A 90 13.40 -3.33 -23.43
CA VAL A 90 12.25 -3.75 -22.63
C VAL A 90 11.68 -5.04 -23.22
N GLY A 91 11.85 -6.16 -22.51
CA GLY A 91 11.43 -7.48 -22.98
C GLY A 91 12.20 -7.95 -24.23
N ASP A 92 11.73 -9.05 -24.81
CA ASP A 92 12.31 -9.64 -26.02
C ASP A 92 11.81 -8.95 -27.31
N PRO A 93 12.54 -9.08 -28.43
CA PRO A 93 12.06 -8.60 -29.73
C PRO A 93 10.75 -9.28 -30.16
N PHE A 94 9.88 -8.54 -30.84
CA PHE A 94 8.56 -8.99 -31.29
C PHE A 94 8.24 -8.50 -32.70
N THR A 95 7.23 -9.07 -33.35
CA THR A 95 6.88 -8.77 -34.75
C THR A 95 5.76 -7.74 -34.92
N GLY A 96 4.98 -7.50 -33.86
CA GLY A 96 3.92 -6.52 -33.85
C GLY A 96 4.43 -5.07 -33.86
N THR A 97 3.55 -4.14 -34.19
CA THR A 97 3.83 -2.70 -34.25
C THR A 97 3.20 -1.93 -33.09
N SER A 98 2.85 -2.64 -32.02
CA SER A 98 2.37 -2.07 -30.77
C SER A 98 2.80 -2.94 -29.59
N VAL A 99 2.92 -2.31 -28.42
CA VAL A 99 3.26 -2.99 -27.17
C VAL A 99 2.58 -2.27 -26.00
N ASN A 100 1.97 -3.06 -25.13
CA ASN A 100 1.46 -2.63 -23.84
C ASN A 100 2.57 -2.81 -22.81
N HIS A 101 3.03 -1.70 -22.24
CA HIS A 101 4.14 -1.68 -21.30
C HIS A 101 3.67 -1.26 -19.90
N PRO A 102 3.52 -2.21 -18.96
CA PRO A 102 3.21 -1.89 -17.57
C PRO A 102 4.32 -1.07 -16.94
N ILE A 103 3.95 -0.01 -16.22
CA ILE A 103 4.89 0.91 -15.59
C ILE A 103 4.55 1.15 -14.11
N ALA A 104 5.60 1.35 -13.30
CA ALA A 104 5.49 1.96 -11.99
C ALA A 104 5.47 3.48 -12.18
N LEU A 105 4.32 4.14 -11.96
CA LEU A 105 4.13 5.54 -12.40
C LEU A 105 5.16 6.48 -11.77
N TYR A 106 5.42 6.34 -10.46
CA TYR A 106 6.36 7.18 -9.73
C TYR A 106 7.83 6.96 -10.10
N GLN A 107 8.16 5.84 -10.75
CA GLN A 107 9.50 5.56 -11.27
C GLN A 107 9.67 5.97 -12.74
N ARG A 108 8.59 6.35 -13.43
CA ARG A 108 8.57 6.62 -14.88
C ARG A 108 8.13 8.02 -15.24
N VAL A 109 8.03 8.93 -14.27
CA VAL A 109 7.63 10.34 -14.47
C VAL A 109 8.43 11.07 -15.57
N ASN A 110 9.69 10.67 -15.79
CA ASN A 110 10.59 11.26 -16.78
C ASN A 110 10.97 10.26 -17.90
N ALA A 111 10.28 9.13 -17.99
CA ALA A 111 10.67 8.04 -18.88
C ALA A 111 10.69 8.48 -20.35
N ARG A 112 11.61 7.91 -21.13
CA ARG A 112 11.73 8.15 -22.57
C ARG A 112 11.79 6.81 -23.30
N TYR A 113 11.16 6.74 -24.47
CA TYR A 113 11.06 5.52 -25.26
C TYR A 113 11.62 5.70 -26.68
N LYS A 114 12.13 4.61 -27.24
CA LYS A 114 12.46 4.46 -28.65
C LYS A 114 11.99 3.08 -29.13
N VAL A 115 11.83 2.93 -30.44
CA VAL A 115 11.63 1.63 -31.07
C VAL A 115 12.81 1.35 -31.99
N LYS A 116 13.35 0.14 -31.91
CA LYS A 116 14.39 -0.36 -32.80
C LYS A 116 13.76 -1.34 -33.78
N ALA A 117 13.85 -1.06 -35.08
CA ALA A 117 13.38 -1.94 -36.15
C ALA A 117 14.57 -2.72 -36.72
N CYS A 118 14.45 -4.05 -36.81
CA CYS A 118 15.56 -4.95 -37.13
C CYS A 118 15.23 -5.91 -38.26
N ASN A 119 16.25 -6.29 -39.02
CA ASN A 119 16.27 -7.45 -39.90
C ASN A 119 17.63 -8.15 -39.83
N ALA A 120 17.86 -9.15 -40.68
CA ALA A 120 19.13 -9.90 -40.70
C ALA A 120 20.37 -9.03 -41.04
N ALA A 121 20.18 -7.86 -41.65
CA ALA A 121 21.25 -6.96 -42.04
C ALA A 121 21.61 -5.91 -40.98
N GLY A 122 20.76 -5.71 -39.97
CA GLY A 122 20.97 -4.73 -38.92
C GLY A 122 19.68 -4.09 -38.45
N CYS A 123 19.82 -2.98 -37.73
CA CYS A 123 18.67 -2.29 -37.15
C CYS A 123 18.80 -0.77 -37.26
N THR A 124 17.66 -0.10 -37.24
CA THR A 124 17.51 1.35 -37.14
C THR A 124 16.67 1.70 -35.92
N GLU A 125 16.94 2.84 -35.30
CA GLU A 125 16.19 3.33 -34.14
C GLU A 125 15.30 4.51 -34.53
N SER A 126 14.20 4.67 -33.80
CA SER A 126 13.36 5.85 -33.91
C SER A 126 13.96 7.06 -33.19
N ALA A 127 13.42 8.24 -33.50
CA ALA A 127 13.56 9.39 -32.62
C ALA A 127 13.01 9.09 -31.21
N VAL A 128 13.52 9.81 -30.21
CA VAL A 128 13.10 9.68 -28.81
C VAL A 128 11.69 10.22 -28.60
N LYS A 129 10.86 9.43 -27.92
CA LYS A 129 9.53 9.84 -27.46
C LYS A 129 9.50 9.93 -25.93
N PRO A 130 9.46 11.14 -25.32
CA PRO A 130 9.29 11.27 -23.88
C PRO A 130 7.86 10.91 -23.46
N LEU A 131 7.72 10.37 -22.25
CA LEU A 131 6.45 10.26 -21.55
C LEU A 131 6.07 11.66 -21.05
N SER A 132 5.44 12.44 -21.92
CA SER A 132 5.04 13.84 -21.64
C SER A 132 3.57 13.93 -21.27
N GLY A 133 3.21 14.89 -20.41
CA GLY A 133 1.83 15.14 -19.99
C GLY A 133 1.57 14.70 -18.54
N SER A 134 0.31 14.78 -18.11
CA SER A 134 -0.07 14.32 -16.77
C SER A 134 -0.24 12.81 -16.77
N LEU A 135 0.43 12.11 -15.85
CA LEU A 135 0.22 10.67 -15.61
C LEU A 135 -1.07 10.39 -14.82
N ALA A 136 -1.88 11.40 -14.49
CA ALA A 136 -3.14 11.23 -13.77
C ALA A 136 -4.12 10.27 -14.47
N GLU A 137 -4.08 10.20 -15.81
CA GLU A 137 -4.91 9.28 -16.60
C GLU A 137 -4.51 7.81 -16.44
N ALA A 138 -3.24 7.55 -16.10
CA ALA A 138 -2.74 6.20 -15.86
C ALA A 138 -3.00 5.71 -14.42
N VAL A 139 -3.49 6.57 -13.53
CA VAL A 139 -3.78 6.22 -12.13
C VAL A 139 -5.03 5.35 -12.08
N GLY A 140 -4.91 4.15 -11.50
CA GLY A 140 -6.06 3.30 -11.25
C GLY A 140 -6.98 3.89 -10.18
N TYR A 141 -8.29 3.69 -10.32
CA TYR A 141 -9.28 4.18 -9.37
C TYR A 141 -10.26 3.05 -9.03
N PHE A 142 -10.30 2.70 -7.75
CA PHE A 142 -11.02 1.57 -7.19
C PHE A 142 -12.03 2.04 -6.15
N LYS A 143 -13.22 1.46 -6.23
CA LYS A 143 -14.36 1.69 -5.35
C LYS A 143 -14.95 0.35 -4.93
N ALA A 144 -15.64 0.36 -3.79
CA ALA A 144 -16.54 -0.73 -3.43
C ALA A 144 -17.58 -0.96 -4.55
N SER A 145 -17.96 -2.21 -4.79
CA SER A 145 -19.04 -2.55 -5.72
C SER A 145 -20.41 -2.03 -5.27
N ASN A 146 -20.62 -1.92 -3.96
CA ASN A 146 -21.79 -1.35 -3.28
C ASN A 146 -21.42 -0.05 -2.56
N THR A 147 -20.92 0.93 -3.30
CA THR A 147 -20.46 2.21 -2.75
C THR A 147 -21.60 2.95 -2.03
N ASN A 148 -21.37 3.28 -0.76
CA ASN A 148 -22.31 3.99 0.10
C ASN A 148 -21.57 5.09 0.87
N GLY A 149 -22.23 6.23 1.13
CA GLY A 149 -21.66 7.31 1.92
C GLY A 149 -21.35 6.85 3.35
N GLY A 150 -20.25 7.33 3.92
CA GLY A 150 -19.78 6.97 5.26
C GLY A 150 -19.03 5.63 5.37
N ALA A 151 -19.04 4.76 4.35
CA ALA A 151 -18.44 3.43 4.42
C ALA A 151 -16.90 3.44 4.57
N SER A 152 -16.24 4.54 4.19
CA SER A 152 -14.80 4.77 4.29
C SER A 152 -13.95 3.67 3.64
N PHE A 153 -14.32 3.25 2.43
CA PHE A 153 -13.53 2.32 1.62
C PHE A 153 -12.11 2.85 1.40
N GLY A 154 -11.09 2.03 1.64
CA GLY A 154 -9.69 2.47 1.55
C GLY A 154 -9.08 2.90 2.87
N SER A 155 -9.79 2.75 4.00
CA SER A 155 -9.24 3.03 5.34
C SER A 155 -8.12 2.07 5.75
N SER A 156 -8.07 0.88 5.15
CA SER A 156 -6.97 -0.06 5.28
C SER A 156 -6.71 -0.75 3.95
N ILE A 157 -5.44 -1.01 3.62
CA ILE A 157 -5.02 -1.54 2.33
C ILE A 157 -3.86 -2.51 2.51
N ALA A 158 -3.90 -3.63 1.80
CA ALA A 158 -2.75 -4.53 1.64
C ALA A 158 -2.59 -4.94 0.17
N LEU A 159 -1.32 -5.06 -0.27
CA LEU A 159 -0.94 -5.60 -1.57
C LEU A 159 -0.13 -6.89 -1.39
N SER A 160 -0.30 -7.85 -2.31
CA SER A 160 0.64 -8.97 -2.44
C SER A 160 2.01 -8.48 -2.93
N SER A 161 3.05 -9.31 -2.76
CA SER A 161 4.43 -8.96 -3.09
C SER A 161 4.63 -8.61 -4.57
N ASP A 162 3.85 -9.22 -5.46
CA ASP A 162 3.83 -8.95 -6.90
C ASP A 162 2.88 -7.80 -7.31
N GLY A 163 2.14 -7.23 -6.35
CA GLY A 163 1.16 -6.18 -6.58
C GLY A 163 -0.07 -6.63 -7.39
N ALA A 164 -0.33 -7.93 -7.53
CA ALA A 164 -1.44 -8.46 -8.31
C ALA A 164 -2.71 -8.74 -7.49
N THR A 165 -2.64 -8.76 -6.16
CA THR A 165 -3.77 -8.89 -5.25
C THR A 165 -3.84 -7.66 -4.34
N LEU A 166 -5.01 -7.05 -4.25
CA LEU A 166 -5.29 -5.86 -3.45
C LEU A 166 -6.46 -6.17 -2.52
N ALA A 167 -6.26 -6.07 -1.21
CA ALA A 167 -7.32 -6.12 -0.21
C ALA A 167 -7.58 -4.72 0.34
N VAL A 168 -8.84 -4.33 0.44
CA VAL A 168 -9.26 -3.00 0.86
C VAL A 168 -10.34 -3.09 1.93
N GLY A 169 -10.09 -2.50 3.09
CA GLY A 169 -11.07 -2.39 4.17
C GLY A 169 -12.04 -1.22 4.02
N SER A 170 -13.25 -1.43 4.51
CA SER A 170 -14.34 -0.46 4.61
C SER A 170 -15.04 -0.66 5.97
N PRO A 171 -14.42 -0.24 7.08
CA PRO A 171 -14.85 -0.61 8.43
C PRO A 171 -16.25 -0.11 8.81
N PHE A 172 -16.76 0.91 8.11
CA PHE A 172 -18.08 1.50 8.35
C PHE A 172 -19.12 1.09 7.30
N GLU A 173 -18.82 0.05 6.52
CA GLU A 173 -19.82 -0.55 5.64
C GLU A 173 -20.96 -1.16 6.48
N ASN A 174 -22.20 -0.95 6.02
CA ASN A 174 -23.39 -1.43 6.69
C ASN A 174 -23.89 -2.67 5.95
N SER A 175 -23.90 -3.83 6.60
CA SER A 175 -24.46 -5.06 6.03
C SER A 175 -24.52 -6.16 7.09
N SER A 176 -25.62 -6.90 7.17
CA SER A 176 -25.81 -8.13 7.93
C SER A 176 -25.30 -9.38 7.20
N ALA A 177 -24.78 -9.23 5.97
CA ALA A 177 -24.19 -10.35 5.24
C ALA A 177 -23.02 -10.97 6.04
N THR A 178 -22.86 -12.29 5.93
CA THR A 178 -21.79 -13.03 6.60
C THR A 178 -20.91 -13.77 5.60
N GLY A 179 -19.67 -14.03 6.00
CA GLY A 179 -18.72 -14.81 5.21
C GLY A 179 -18.33 -14.13 3.89
N VAL A 180 -18.21 -14.91 2.82
CA VAL A 180 -17.66 -14.45 1.53
C VAL A 180 -18.76 -14.39 0.48
N ASN A 181 -18.84 -13.27 -0.23
CA ASN A 181 -19.77 -13.00 -1.34
C ASN A 181 -21.25 -13.10 -0.95
N GLY A 182 -21.59 -12.66 0.27
CA GLY A 182 -22.97 -12.45 0.68
C GLY A 182 -23.66 -11.28 -0.06
N ASP A 183 -24.91 -11.00 0.30
CA ASP A 183 -25.70 -9.92 -0.33
C ASP A 183 -25.11 -8.54 -0.01
N GLN A 184 -24.58 -7.88 -1.04
CA GLN A 184 -23.99 -6.54 -0.94
C GLN A 184 -25.02 -5.41 -0.95
N ALA A 185 -26.30 -5.71 -1.24
CA ALA A 185 -27.38 -4.74 -1.11
C ALA A 185 -27.93 -4.68 0.31
N ASP A 186 -27.58 -5.64 1.17
CA ASP A 186 -27.98 -5.65 2.56
C ASP A 186 -27.31 -4.50 3.32
N ALA A 187 -28.11 -3.78 4.14
CA ALA A 187 -27.67 -2.68 4.98
C ALA A 187 -28.12 -2.83 6.45
N GLY A 188 -28.36 -4.07 6.90
CA GLY A 188 -29.05 -4.37 8.16
C GLY A 188 -28.21 -4.21 9.43
N ALA A 189 -26.88 -4.34 9.36
CA ALA A 189 -25.99 -4.18 10.51
C ALA A 189 -25.07 -2.98 10.31
N VAL A 190 -25.32 -1.92 11.09
CA VAL A 190 -24.61 -0.64 10.99
C VAL A 190 -23.14 -0.81 11.37
N ASN A 191 -22.24 -0.25 10.55
CA ASN A 191 -20.80 -0.26 10.70
C ASN A 191 -20.23 -1.64 11.05
N SER A 192 -20.81 -2.69 10.47
CA SER A 192 -20.32 -4.04 10.69
C SER A 192 -19.04 -4.30 9.90
N GLY A 193 -18.80 -3.50 8.86
CA GLY A 193 -17.56 -3.41 8.11
C GLY A 193 -17.36 -4.53 7.09
N ALA A 194 -16.55 -4.27 6.07
CA ALA A 194 -16.28 -5.20 4.98
C ALA A 194 -14.85 -5.11 4.46
N VAL A 195 -14.41 -6.15 3.75
CA VAL A 195 -13.18 -6.14 2.94
C VAL A 195 -13.48 -6.54 1.51
N TYR A 196 -12.88 -5.85 0.55
CA TYR A 196 -12.99 -6.14 -0.87
C TYR A 196 -11.64 -6.60 -1.39
N VAL A 197 -11.63 -7.73 -2.09
CA VAL A 197 -10.41 -8.28 -2.70
C VAL A 197 -10.49 -8.11 -4.21
N PHE A 198 -9.49 -7.44 -4.77
CA PHE A 198 -9.30 -7.28 -6.21
C PHE A 198 -8.07 -8.07 -6.65
N THR A 199 -8.15 -8.66 -7.84
CA THR A 199 -7.04 -9.41 -8.44
C THR A 199 -6.80 -8.96 -9.87
N LYS A 200 -5.53 -8.85 -10.26
CA LYS A 200 -5.09 -8.59 -11.63
C LYS A 200 -4.84 -9.92 -12.36
N ALA A 201 -5.50 -10.12 -13.50
CA ALA A 201 -5.23 -11.26 -14.39
C ALA A 201 -5.23 -10.77 -15.84
N ASN A 202 -4.24 -11.20 -16.62
CA ASN A 202 -4.09 -10.80 -18.03
C ASN A 202 -4.10 -9.27 -18.25
N GLY A 203 -3.51 -8.51 -17.33
CA GLY A 203 -3.48 -7.04 -17.41
C GLY A 203 -4.70 -6.34 -16.79
N GLU A 204 -5.79 -7.06 -16.52
CA GLU A 204 -7.05 -6.48 -16.06
C GLU A 204 -7.33 -6.76 -14.59
N TRP A 205 -7.77 -5.72 -13.88
CA TRP A 205 -8.24 -5.83 -12.50
C TRP A 205 -9.72 -6.20 -12.45
N ARG A 206 -10.08 -7.09 -11.54
CA ARG A 206 -11.47 -7.42 -11.19
C ARG A 206 -11.63 -7.58 -9.69
N GLN A 207 -12.81 -7.29 -9.17
CA GLN A 207 -13.17 -7.71 -7.81
C GLN A 207 -13.37 -9.23 -7.81
N GLN A 208 -12.63 -9.90 -6.94
CA GLN A 208 -12.70 -11.35 -6.73
C GLN A 208 -13.58 -11.71 -5.55
N ALA A 209 -13.60 -10.89 -4.49
CA ALA A 209 -14.40 -11.16 -3.31
C ALA A 209 -14.92 -9.89 -2.61
N TYR A 210 -16.07 -10.06 -1.97
CA TYR A 210 -16.60 -9.24 -0.88
C TYR A 210 -16.59 -10.10 0.38
N VAL A 211 -15.93 -9.65 1.44
CA VAL A 211 -15.62 -10.44 2.63
C VAL A 211 -16.20 -9.76 3.86
N LYS A 212 -16.92 -10.54 4.67
CA LYS A 212 -17.50 -10.18 5.96
C LYS A 212 -17.05 -11.17 7.02
N ALA A 213 -17.15 -10.78 8.28
CA ALA A 213 -17.07 -11.72 9.40
C ALA A 213 -18.12 -12.83 9.25
N SER A 214 -17.85 -14.01 9.81
CA SER A 214 -18.83 -15.11 9.90
C SER A 214 -19.99 -14.81 10.84
N ASN A 215 -19.76 -13.93 11.81
CA ASN A 215 -20.65 -13.50 12.88
C ASN A 215 -20.81 -11.97 12.86
N THR A 216 -21.02 -11.41 11.68
CA THR A 216 -21.25 -9.98 11.46
C THR A 216 -22.13 -9.32 12.55
N GLY A 217 -21.52 -8.47 13.37
CA GLY A 217 -22.19 -7.66 14.38
C GLY A 217 -22.15 -6.17 14.06
N THR A 218 -23.07 -5.42 14.66
CA THR A 218 -23.11 -3.96 14.55
C THR A 218 -21.91 -3.33 15.24
N SER A 219 -21.24 -2.40 14.57
CA SER A 219 -20.06 -1.68 15.09
C SER A 219 -18.84 -2.55 15.40
N ASP A 220 -18.76 -3.78 14.87
CA ASP A 220 -17.55 -4.61 15.00
C ASP A 220 -16.36 -4.05 14.22
N TYR A 221 -16.63 -3.16 13.25
CA TYR A 221 -15.65 -2.50 12.38
C TYR A 221 -14.71 -3.47 11.65
N PHE A 222 -15.26 -4.56 11.13
CA PHE A 222 -14.49 -5.52 10.32
C PHE A 222 -13.82 -4.83 9.13
N GLY A 223 -12.52 -5.04 8.94
CA GLY A 223 -11.74 -4.34 7.92
C GLY A 223 -11.08 -3.07 8.41
N THR A 224 -11.08 -2.80 9.71
CA THR A 224 -10.28 -1.71 10.30
C THR A 224 -8.80 -1.84 9.93
N THR A 225 -8.29 -3.06 9.87
CA THR A 225 -6.94 -3.38 9.40
C THR A 225 -6.95 -4.67 8.59
N VAL A 226 -6.06 -4.76 7.60
CA VAL A 226 -5.92 -5.92 6.70
C VAL A 226 -4.45 -6.22 6.44
N ALA A 227 -4.10 -7.50 6.32
CA ALA A 227 -2.76 -7.95 5.90
C ALA A 227 -2.87 -9.13 4.92
N LEU A 228 -1.99 -9.15 3.91
CA LEU A 228 -1.90 -10.23 2.91
C LEU A 228 -0.56 -10.95 3.01
N SER A 229 -0.55 -12.25 2.72
CA SER A 229 0.69 -13.00 2.45
C SER A 229 1.33 -12.53 1.15
N ALA A 230 2.62 -12.86 0.94
CA ALA A 230 3.36 -12.41 -0.22
C ALA A 230 2.74 -12.88 -1.55
N ASP A 231 2.12 -14.06 -1.57
CA ASP A 231 1.41 -14.63 -2.72
C ASP A 231 -0.07 -14.16 -2.83
N GLY A 232 -0.54 -13.35 -1.89
CA GLY A 232 -1.93 -12.87 -1.83
C GLY A 232 -2.97 -13.98 -1.63
N SER A 233 -2.59 -15.13 -1.06
CA SER A 233 -3.51 -16.26 -0.82
C SER A 233 -4.03 -16.34 0.61
N THR A 234 -3.41 -15.67 1.57
CA THR A 234 -3.88 -15.57 2.96
C THR A 234 -4.15 -14.12 3.31
N LEU A 235 -5.32 -13.86 3.90
CA LEU A 235 -5.79 -12.53 4.29
C LEU A 235 -6.15 -12.57 5.78
N ALA A 236 -5.54 -11.70 6.58
CA ALA A 236 -5.95 -11.44 7.96
C ALA A 236 -6.75 -10.12 8.02
N VAL A 237 -7.84 -10.11 8.76
CA VAL A 237 -8.73 -8.95 8.90
C VAL A 237 -9.06 -8.69 10.37
N GLY A 238 -8.79 -7.47 10.84
CA GLY A 238 -9.14 -7.03 12.18
C GLY A 238 -10.56 -6.51 12.31
N ALA A 239 -11.18 -6.79 13.45
CA ALA A 239 -12.47 -6.29 13.92
C ALA A 239 -12.35 -5.97 15.42
N TYR A 240 -11.67 -4.87 15.74
CA TYR A 240 -11.24 -4.59 17.11
C TYR A 240 -12.37 -4.30 18.10
N GLN A 241 -13.59 -4.04 17.62
CA GLN A 241 -14.79 -3.85 18.46
C GLN A 241 -15.70 -5.08 18.55
N GLU A 242 -15.31 -6.20 17.94
CA GLU A 242 -16.03 -7.46 18.09
C GLU A 242 -16.13 -7.86 19.58
N SER A 243 -17.29 -8.38 19.99
CA SER A 243 -17.69 -8.39 21.41
C SER A 243 -17.80 -9.79 22.05
N SER A 244 -17.40 -10.85 21.35
CA SER A 244 -17.38 -12.19 21.92
C SER A 244 -16.37 -12.35 23.05
N ALA A 245 -16.78 -13.01 24.13
CA ALA A 245 -15.89 -13.43 25.22
C ALA A 245 -15.11 -14.72 24.92
N ALA A 246 -15.12 -15.21 23.67
CA ALA A 246 -14.29 -16.33 23.27
C ALA A 246 -12.79 -16.02 23.47
N ALA A 247 -12.03 -17.04 23.85
CA ALA A 247 -10.58 -16.98 23.98
C ALA A 247 -9.91 -17.93 22.98
N GLY A 248 -8.73 -17.55 22.49
CA GLY A 248 -7.93 -18.36 21.58
C GLY A 248 -8.54 -18.51 20.19
N ILE A 249 -8.53 -19.73 19.64
CA ILE A 249 -8.82 -19.98 18.22
C ILE A 249 -10.14 -20.71 18.05
N ASN A 250 -11.00 -20.19 17.17
CA ASN A 250 -12.28 -20.78 16.78
C ASN A 250 -13.23 -21.05 17.96
N GLY A 251 -13.24 -20.16 18.96
CA GLY A 251 -14.21 -20.19 20.06
C GLY A 251 -15.63 -19.78 19.63
N ASP A 252 -16.51 -19.60 20.62
CA ASP A 252 -17.91 -19.23 20.39
C ASP A 252 -18.07 -17.81 19.85
N GLN A 253 -18.33 -17.70 18.55
CA GLN A 253 -18.53 -16.43 17.84
C GLN A 253 -19.91 -15.80 18.06
N ALA A 254 -20.85 -16.51 18.69
CA ALA A 254 -22.20 -15.98 18.95
C ALA A 254 -22.27 -15.14 20.24
N SER A 255 -21.24 -15.24 21.10
CA SER A 255 -21.14 -14.44 22.31
C SER A 255 -20.99 -12.95 21.98
N ASN A 256 -21.54 -12.10 22.84
CA ASN A 256 -21.42 -10.64 22.79
C ASN A 256 -21.22 -10.07 24.21
N SER A 257 -20.59 -10.83 25.11
CA SER A 257 -20.49 -10.50 26.54
C SER A 257 -19.20 -9.79 26.95
N ALA A 258 -18.22 -9.62 26.05
CA ALA A 258 -16.97 -8.90 26.29
C ALA A 258 -16.82 -7.77 25.27
N PHE A 259 -17.53 -6.67 25.53
CA PHE A 259 -17.65 -5.54 24.60
C PHE A 259 -16.27 -5.03 24.17
N SER A 260 -16.06 -4.89 22.85
CA SER A 260 -14.80 -4.43 22.26
C SER A 260 -13.55 -5.21 22.71
N SER A 261 -13.70 -6.50 23.02
CA SER A 261 -12.54 -7.38 23.25
C SER A 261 -11.77 -7.67 21.97
N GLY A 262 -12.42 -7.50 20.82
CA GLY A 262 -11.83 -7.54 19.49
C GLY A 262 -11.55 -8.95 18.96
N ALA A 263 -11.37 -9.06 17.64
CA ALA A 263 -11.07 -10.30 16.94
C ALA A 263 -10.24 -10.08 15.67
N VAL A 264 -9.61 -11.16 15.20
CA VAL A 264 -9.04 -11.27 13.85
C VAL A 264 -9.60 -12.48 13.12
N TYR A 265 -9.90 -12.30 11.84
CA TYR A 265 -10.40 -13.36 10.96
C TYR A 265 -9.34 -13.65 9.90
N VAL A 266 -8.97 -14.92 9.75
CA VAL A 266 -8.02 -15.36 8.73
C VAL A 266 -8.79 -16.07 7.62
N PHE A 267 -8.60 -15.63 6.39
CA PHE A 267 -9.16 -16.23 5.18
C PHE A 267 -8.04 -16.79 4.31
N SER A 268 -8.34 -17.88 3.62
CA SER A 268 -7.44 -18.48 2.63
C SER A 268 -8.12 -18.57 1.27
N ARG A 269 -7.34 -18.38 0.21
CA ARG A 269 -7.78 -18.48 -1.18
C ARG A 269 -7.36 -19.81 -1.80
N SER A 270 -8.32 -20.53 -2.36
CA SER A 270 -8.08 -21.68 -3.23
C SER A 270 -8.69 -21.41 -4.61
N GLY A 271 -7.82 -21.28 -5.62
CA GLY A 271 -8.23 -20.80 -6.95
C GLY A 271 -8.80 -19.38 -6.88
N ASN A 272 -10.10 -19.24 -7.16
CA ASN A 272 -10.82 -17.96 -7.08
C ASN A 272 -11.71 -17.83 -5.83
N THR A 273 -11.74 -18.84 -4.97
CA THR A 273 -12.63 -18.89 -3.82
C THR A 273 -11.88 -18.55 -2.54
N TRP A 274 -12.36 -17.55 -1.82
CA TRP A 274 -11.94 -17.24 -0.46
C TRP A 274 -12.84 -17.97 0.53
N SER A 275 -12.25 -18.51 1.60
CA SER A 275 -12.97 -19.11 2.71
C SER A 275 -12.30 -18.73 4.03
N GLN A 276 -13.10 -18.50 5.06
CA GLN A 276 -12.57 -18.31 6.40
C GLN A 276 -11.90 -19.60 6.88
N GLN A 277 -10.69 -19.44 7.38
CA GLN A 277 -9.87 -20.51 7.93
C GLN A 277 -9.82 -20.46 9.45
N ALA A 278 -9.83 -19.26 10.04
CA ALA A 278 -9.80 -19.10 11.49
C ALA A 278 -10.52 -17.83 11.96
N TYR A 279 -11.04 -17.91 13.17
CA TYR A 279 -11.41 -16.81 14.04
C TYR A 279 -10.45 -16.80 15.23
N VAL A 280 -9.79 -15.67 15.46
CA VAL A 280 -8.66 -15.54 16.37
C VAL A 280 -8.98 -14.48 17.42
N LYS A 281 -8.81 -14.87 18.69
CA LYS A 281 -8.95 -14.02 19.88
C LYS A 281 -7.66 -14.10 20.71
N ALA A 282 -7.43 -13.10 21.56
CA ALA A 282 -6.46 -13.21 22.64
C ALA A 282 -6.77 -14.43 23.53
N SER A 283 -5.75 -15.01 24.16
CA SER A 283 -5.92 -16.10 25.14
C SER A 283 -6.59 -15.64 26.45
N ASN A 284 -6.53 -14.35 26.72
CA ASN A 284 -7.07 -13.62 27.87
C ASN A 284 -7.97 -12.48 27.38
N ALA A 285 -8.89 -12.77 26.45
CA ALA A 285 -9.76 -11.73 25.88
C ALA A 285 -10.65 -11.08 26.95
N GLU A 286 -10.46 -9.79 27.18
CA GLU A 286 -11.23 -9.00 28.16
C GLU A 286 -11.92 -7.79 27.50
N THR A 287 -12.83 -7.16 28.26
CA THR A 287 -13.63 -6.05 27.74
C THR A 287 -12.74 -4.84 27.49
N GLY A 288 -12.77 -4.31 26.27
CA GLY A 288 -12.05 -3.09 25.92
C GLY A 288 -10.63 -3.28 25.39
N ASP A 289 -10.05 -4.49 25.40
CA ASP A 289 -8.66 -4.73 24.99
C ASP A 289 -8.37 -4.35 23.51
N GLY A 290 -9.40 -4.31 22.66
CA GLY A 290 -9.27 -3.90 21.27
C GLY A 290 -8.39 -4.83 20.42
N PHE A 291 -8.38 -6.14 20.70
CA PHE A 291 -7.58 -7.11 19.95
C PHE A 291 -7.90 -7.06 18.44
N GLY A 292 -6.87 -6.96 17.60
CA GLY A 292 -7.05 -6.84 16.16
C GLY A 292 -7.11 -5.40 15.65
N ILE A 293 -6.77 -4.41 16.48
CA ILE A 293 -6.57 -3.02 16.02
C ILE A 293 -5.46 -2.92 14.97
N SER A 294 -4.41 -3.73 15.12
CA SER A 294 -3.27 -3.81 14.21
C SER A 294 -2.94 -5.28 13.93
N VAL A 295 -2.63 -5.60 12.68
CA VAL A 295 -2.27 -6.95 12.24
C VAL A 295 -1.11 -6.92 11.27
N SER A 296 -0.24 -7.92 11.31
CA SER A 296 0.80 -8.15 10.30
C SER A 296 1.00 -9.64 10.07
N LEU A 297 1.23 -10.02 8.81
CA LEU A 297 1.32 -11.42 8.38
C LEU A 297 2.67 -11.67 7.68
N SER A 298 3.30 -12.81 7.95
CA SER A 298 4.53 -13.21 7.25
C SER A 298 4.27 -13.49 5.76
N GLY A 299 5.34 -13.48 4.97
CA GLY A 299 5.26 -13.66 3.53
C GLY A 299 4.68 -15.03 3.13
N ASP A 300 4.93 -16.07 3.92
CA ASP A 300 4.37 -17.41 3.74
C ASP A 300 2.94 -17.56 4.31
N GLY A 301 2.41 -16.53 4.98
CA GLY A 301 1.08 -16.55 5.58
C GLY A 301 0.94 -17.38 6.86
N ASN A 302 2.05 -17.83 7.46
CA ASN A 302 2.02 -18.76 8.61
C ASN A 302 2.30 -18.12 9.97
N THR A 303 2.77 -16.87 10.02
CA THR A 303 2.96 -16.13 11.27
C THR A 303 2.12 -14.87 11.24
N LEU A 304 1.28 -14.68 12.25
CA LEU A 304 0.39 -13.54 12.41
C LEU A 304 0.73 -12.83 13.72
N ALA A 305 1.05 -11.54 13.66
CA ALA A 305 1.15 -10.67 14.82
C ALA A 305 -0.11 -9.82 14.94
N VAL A 306 -0.66 -9.70 16.16
CA VAL A 306 -1.90 -8.95 16.43
C VAL A 306 -1.70 -8.05 17.64
N GLY A 307 -1.98 -6.76 17.49
CA GLY A 307 -2.00 -5.81 18.61
C GLY A 307 -3.34 -5.77 19.34
N ALA A 308 -3.27 -5.50 20.65
CA ALA A 308 -4.37 -5.17 21.54
C ALA A 308 -3.90 -3.97 22.38
N LEU A 309 -4.12 -2.75 21.86
CA LEU A 309 -3.48 -1.55 22.41
C LEU A 309 -3.98 -1.19 23.82
N ASP A 310 -5.18 -1.65 24.16
CA ASP A 310 -5.86 -1.34 25.41
C ASP A 310 -5.79 -2.49 26.42
N GLU A 311 -4.92 -3.49 26.20
CA GLU A 311 -4.71 -4.60 27.13
C GLU A 311 -4.04 -4.12 28.44
N ASP A 312 -4.55 -4.57 29.58
CA ASP A 312 -4.32 -3.92 30.89
C ASP A 312 -3.25 -4.59 31.78
N SER A 313 -2.58 -5.65 31.33
CA SER A 313 -1.59 -6.33 32.16
C SER A 313 -0.34 -5.51 32.45
N ALA A 314 0.11 -5.57 33.70
CA ALA A 314 1.37 -4.98 34.13
C ALA A 314 2.59 -5.87 33.82
N ALA A 315 2.40 -6.96 33.06
CA ALA A 315 3.50 -7.80 32.61
C ALA A 315 4.48 -7.03 31.72
N THR A 316 5.75 -7.43 31.78
CA THR A 316 6.83 -6.89 30.93
C THR A 316 7.48 -8.01 30.13
N GLY A 317 7.98 -7.70 28.94
CA GLY A 317 8.72 -8.65 28.11
C GLY A 317 7.85 -9.75 27.49
N ILE A 318 8.38 -10.97 27.39
CA ILE A 318 7.74 -12.07 26.66
C ILE A 318 7.14 -13.11 27.60
N ASN A 319 5.89 -13.48 27.35
CA ASN A 319 5.12 -14.52 28.04
C ASN A 319 4.99 -14.29 29.56
N GLY A 320 4.80 -13.03 29.96
CA GLY A 320 4.44 -12.68 31.33
C GLY A 320 3.01 -13.07 31.71
N ASP A 321 2.60 -12.68 32.92
CA ASP A 321 1.26 -12.97 33.45
C ASP A 321 0.18 -12.17 32.72
N GLN A 322 -0.66 -12.87 31.97
CA GLN A 322 -1.77 -12.31 31.18
C GLN A 322 -3.04 -12.06 32.01
N SER A 323 -3.07 -12.48 33.27
CA SER A 323 -4.25 -12.31 34.15
C SER A 323 -4.21 -11.04 34.99
N SER A 324 -3.09 -10.30 34.93
CA SER A 324 -2.97 -9.01 35.58
C SER A 324 -3.78 -7.95 34.82
N ASN A 325 -4.38 -7.01 35.55
CA ASN A 325 -5.03 -5.80 35.02
C ASN A 325 -4.54 -4.56 35.78
N GLY A 326 -3.22 -4.43 35.88
CA GLY A 326 -2.54 -3.50 36.79
C GLY A 326 -1.98 -2.25 36.10
N ALA A 327 -1.94 -2.22 34.77
CA ALA A 327 -1.39 -1.14 33.96
C ALA A 327 -2.34 -0.88 32.79
N SER A 328 -3.42 -0.14 33.08
CA SER A 328 -4.50 0.03 32.12
C SER A 328 -4.03 0.68 30.82
N GLY A 329 -4.42 0.14 29.67
CA GLY A 329 -4.02 0.63 28.35
C GLY A 329 -2.51 0.55 28.08
N SER A 330 -1.78 -0.32 28.79
CA SER A 330 -0.36 -0.52 28.51
C SER A 330 -0.13 -1.29 27.21
N GLY A 331 -1.11 -2.09 26.80
CA GLY A 331 -1.20 -2.73 25.49
C GLY A 331 -0.33 -3.98 25.35
N ALA A 332 -0.64 -4.83 24.37
CA ALA A 332 0.04 -6.09 24.11
C ALA A 332 0.10 -6.46 22.63
N VAL A 333 1.01 -7.38 22.29
CA VAL A 333 1.04 -8.07 21.00
C VAL A 333 1.02 -9.58 21.19
N TYR A 334 0.19 -10.25 20.40
CA TYR A 334 0.07 -11.70 20.37
C TYR A 334 0.61 -12.22 19.04
N VAL A 335 1.47 -13.22 19.09
CA VAL A 335 2.01 -13.88 17.89
C VAL A 335 1.40 -15.26 17.76
N PHE A 336 0.83 -15.56 16.61
CA PHE A 336 0.23 -16.83 16.26
C PHE A 336 1.01 -17.50 15.13
N GLY A 337 1.14 -18.82 15.21
CA GLY A 337 1.72 -19.65 14.16
C GLY A 337 0.71 -20.63 13.59
N ARG A 338 0.81 -20.87 12.28
CA ARG A 338 0.02 -21.85 11.54
C ARG A 338 0.82 -23.12 11.27
N SER A 339 0.23 -24.27 11.57
CA SER A 339 0.71 -25.59 11.15
C SER A 339 -0.41 -26.34 10.44
N GLY A 340 -0.23 -26.61 9.14
CA GLY A 340 -1.30 -27.08 8.28
C GLY A 340 -2.44 -26.04 8.22
N ASN A 341 -3.62 -26.40 8.72
CA ASN A 341 -4.75 -25.47 8.84
C ASN A 341 -5.00 -24.94 10.26
N ALA A 342 -4.25 -25.40 11.25
CA ALA A 342 -4.44 -25.04 12.64
C ALA A 342 -3.57 -23.82 13.00
N TRP A 343 -4.20 -22.81 13.59
CA TRP A 343 -3.54 -21.68 14.21
C TRP A 343 -3.37 -21.93 15.71
N SER A 344 -2.29 -21.41 16.30
CA SER A 344 -2.02 -21.48 17.73
C SER A 344 -1.22 -20.27 18.18
N GLN A 345 -1.46 -19.77 19.38
CA GLN A 345 -0.66 -18.70 19.96
C GLN A 345 0.72 -19.23 20.33
N GLN A 346 1.76 -18.50 19.94
CA GLN A 346 3.16 -18.80 20.17
C GLN A 346 3.81 -17.85 21.17
N ALA A 347 3.34 -16.60 21.24
CA ALA A 347 3.84 -15.63 22.21
C ALA A 347 2.77 -14.60 22.60
N TYR A 348 2.92 -14.09 23.81
CA TYR A 348 2.35 -12.84 24.32
C TYR A 348 3.52 -11.90 24.62
N ILE A 349 3.50 -10.69 24.07
CA ILE A 349 4.63 -9.76 24.09
C ILE A 349 4.15 -8.42 24.64
N LYS A 350 4.91 -7.90 25.61
CA LYS A 350 4.77 -6.61 26.25
C LYS A 350 6.04 -5.78 26.06
N ALA A 351 5.92 -4.47 26.27
CA ALA A 351 7.10 -3.60 26.39
C ALA A 351 8.02 -4.07 27.53
N SER A 352 9.29 -3.70 27.48
CA SER A 352 10.23 -3.94 28.60
C SER A 352 9.96 -3.03 29.79
N ASN A 353 9.33 -1.88 29.55
CA ASN A 353 8.97 -0.83 30.48
C ASN A 353 7.46 -0.54 30.39
N SER A 354 6.62 -1.58 30.44
CA SER A 354 5.16 -1.43 30.31
C SER A 354 4.58 -0.48 31.37
N GLU A 355 4.03 0.66 30.94
CA GLU A 355 3.30 1.59 31.80
C GLU A 355 1.88 1.83 31.31
N ALA A 356 1.03 2.34 32.21
CA ALA A 356 -0.37 2.57 31.90
C ALA A 356 -0.52 3.67 30.84
N GLY A 357 -1.27 3.37 29.78
CA GLY A 357 -1.56 4.30 28.69
C GLY A 357 -0.52 4.35 27.57
N ASP A 358 0.56 3.54 27.61
CA ASP A 358 1.60 3.53 26.56
C ASP A 358 1.10 3.01 25.20
N ALA A 359 0.00 2.26 25.20
CA ALA A 359 -0.65 1.70 24.01
C ALA A 359 0.27 0.80 23.15
N PHE A 360 1.10 -0.04 23.79
CA PHE A 360 1.94 -1.00 23.09
C PHE A 360 1.11 -1.93 22.20
N GLY A 361 1.51 -2.10 20.93
CA GLY A 361 0.72 -2.83 19.95
C GLY A 361 -0.21 -1.96 19.11
N ARG A 362 -0.16 -0.63 19.29
CA ARG A 362 -0.85 0.33 18.40
C ARG A 362 -0.55 0.06 16.92
N SER A 363 0.72 -0.21 16.62
CA SER A 363 1.19 -0.59 15.28
C SER A 363 2.10 -1.81 15.38
N VAL A 364 2.02 -2.70 14.38
CA VAL A 364 2.86 -3.90 14.29
C VAL A 364 3.35 -4.09 12.86
N ALA A 365 4.61 -4.51 12.70
CA ALA A 365 5.18 -4.87 11.41
C ALA A 365 6.05 -6.12 11.53
N LEU A 366 5.78 -7.14 10.70
CA LEU A 366 6.47 -8.42 10.70
C LEU A 366 7.27 -8.60 9.41
N SER A 367 8.48 -9.18 9.50
CA SER A 367 9.28 -9.52 8.33
C SER A 367 8.66 -10.68 7.54
N ALA A 368 9.05 -10.84 6.29
CA ALA A 368 8.48 -11.86 5.41
C ALA A 368 8.77 -13.29 5.90
N ASP A 369 9.88 -13.50 6.60
CA ASP A 369 10.24 -14.78 7.24
C ASP A 369 9.59 -14.99 8.62
N GLY A 370 8.87 -13.99 9.15
CA GLY A 370 8.20 -14.05 10.45
C GLY A 370 9.13 -13.95 11.66
N ASN A 371 10.41 -13.62 11.48
CA ASN A 371 11.40 -13.66 12.57
C ASN A 371 11.77 -12.29 13.16
N THR A 372 11.38 -11.19 12.52
CA THR A 372 11.59 -9.83 13.05
C THR A 372 10.23 -9.15 13.18
N LEU A 373 9.92 -8.70 14.40
CA LEU A 373 8.68 -8.00 14.73
C LEU A 373 9.03 -6.62 15.29
N ALA A 374 8.48 -5.57 14.69
CA ALA A 374 8.50 -4.23 15.25
C ALA A 374 7.11 -3.90 15.83
N VAL A 375 7.09 -3.27 17.01
CA VAL A 375 5.87 -2.89 17.72
C VAL A 375 5.95 -1.43 18.17
N GLY A 376 4.90 -0.66 17.91
CA GLY A 376 4.80 0.74 18.32
C GLY A 376 4.03 0.92 19.62
N ALA A 377 4.44 1.91 20.41
CA ALA A 377 3.76 2.43 21.59
C ALA A 377 3.82 3.96 21.51
N ASP A 378 2.88 4.57 20.78
CA ASP A 378 2.96 5.99 20.41
C ASP A 378 2.60 6.95 21.56
N PHE A 379 2.09 6.41 22.67
CA PHE A 379 1.82 7.14 23.90
C PHE A 379 2.93 6.97 24.95
N GLU A 380 3.96 6.16 24.68
CA GLU A 380 5.05 5.94 25.64
C GLU A 380 5.76 7.25 26.02
N ASP A 381 5.94 7.40 27.33
CA ASP A 381 6.59 8.54 27.95
C ASP A 381 8.08 8.24 28.15
N SER A 382 8.96 8.91 27.40
CA SER A 382 10.40 8.85 27.70
C SER A 382 11.19 9.95 26.99
N ALA A 383 12.12 10.63 27.68
CA ALA A 383 13.05 11.56 27.06
C ALA A 383 14.26 10.90 26.40
N ALA A 384 14.34 9.56 26.40
CA ALA A 384 15.36 8.83 25.67
C ALA A 384 15.37 9.20 24.18
N THR A 385 16.56 9.28 23.60
CA THR A 385 16.79 9.56 22.18
C THR A 385 17.49 8.39 21.49
N GLY A 386 17.20 8.17 20.22
CA GLY A 386 17.93 7.20 19.40
C GLY A 386 17.62 5.75 19.80
N ILE A 387 18.66 4.96 20.10
CA ILE A 387 18.55 3.51 20.23
C ILE A 387 19.00 3.09 21.62
N ASN A 388 18.17 2.32 22.33
CA ASN A 388 18.43 1.75 23.65
C ASN A 388 18.81 2.81 24.71
N GLY A 389 18.15 3.96 24.67
CA GLY A 389 18.26 4.99 25.72
C GLY A 389 17.56 4.59 27.03
N ASP A 390 17.53 5.52 27.99
CA ASP A 390 16.92 5.31 29.30
C ASP A 390 15.38 5.27 29.23
N GLN A 391 14.84 4.06 29.30
CA GLN A 391 13.41 3.78 29.24
C GLN A 391 12.62 4.25 30.48
N LEU A 392 13.29 4.70 31.55
CA LEU A 392 12.64 5.12 32.79
C LEU A 392 12.52 6.64 32.94
N ASP A 393 13.04 7.41 31.97
CA ASP A 393 13.00 8.87 31.99
C ASP A 393 11.69 9.41 31.41
N ASN A 394 10.58 9.31 32.14
CA ASN A 394 9.25 9.68 31.65
C ASN A 394 9.01 11.20 31.58
N SER A 395 10.07 12.02 31.45
CA SER A 395 9.98 13.48 31.41
C SER A 395 9.47 14.05 30.07
N ALA A 396 9.39 13.24 29.01
CA ALA A 396 8.81 13.61 27.72
C ALA A 396 7.53 12.82 27.42
N ALA A 397 6.39 13.38 27.84
CA ALA A 397 5.08 12.76 27.70
C ALA A 397 4.69 12.49 26.24
N SER A 398 4.12 11.31 25.96
CA SER A 398 3.62 10.84 24.66
C SER A 398 4.62 11.06 23.52
N SER A 399 5.90 10.94 23.85
CA SER A 399 6.96 11.06 22.85
C SER A 399 6.97 9.85 21.91
N GLY A 400 6.51 8.71 22.42
CA GLY A 400 6.34 7.44 21.73
C GLY A 400 7.65 6.66 21.57
N ALA A 401 7.50 5.36 21.36
CA ALA A 401 8.58 4.41 21.16
C ALA A 401 8.23 3.33 20.13
N ALA A 402 9.27 2.68 19.60
CA ALA A 402 9.14 1.43 18.87
C ALA A 402 10.09 0.37 19.43
N TYR A 403 9.65 -0.88 19.45
CA TYR A 403 10.38 -2.01 20.03
C TYR A 403 10.60 -3.06 18.93
N VAL A 404 11.82 -3.57 18.82
CA VAL A 404 12.16 -4.63 17.85
C VAL A 404 12.41 -5.92 18.60
N PHE A 405 11.71 -6.98 18.20
CA PHE A 405 11.85 -8.33 18.71
C PHE A 405 12.35 -9.26 17.62
N ILE A 406 13.25 -10.17 18.00
CA ILE A 406 13.79 -11.20 17.12
C ILE A 406 13.41 -12.57 17.63
N ARG A 407 12.96 -13.41 16.71
CA ARG A 407 12.69 -14.82 16.93
C ARG A 407 13.92 -15.65 16.61
N SER A 408 14.31 -16.52 17.55
CA SER A 408 15.29 -17.58 17.32
C SER A 408 14.68 -18.90 17.74
N GLY A 409 14.46 -19.79 16.77
CA GLY A 409 13.65 -20.99 16.97
C GLY A 409 12.22 -20.64 17.39
N ASN A 410 11.83 -21.01 18.61
CA ASN A 410 10.50 -20.72 19.16
C ASN A 410 10.48 -19.58 20.18
N SER A 411 11.61 -18.92 20.40
CA SER A 411 11.75 -17.90 21.44
C SER A 411 11.90 -16.51 20.82
N TRP A 412 11.11 -15.58 21.31
CA TRP A 412 11.25 -14.15 21.03
C TRP A 412 12.15 -13.49 22.07
N SER A 413 12.88 -12.47 21.65
CA SER A 413 13.69 -11.61 22.51
C SER A 413 13.67 -10.19 21.98
N GLN A 414 13.64 -9.19 22.86
CA GLN A 414 13.78 -7.80 22.44
C GLN A 414 15.23 -7.52 22.06
N GLN A 415 15.42 -6.98 20.86
CA GLN A 415 16.71 -6.57 20.32
C GLN A 415 16.94 -5.07 20.45
N ALA A 416 15.89 -4.25 20.33
CA ALA A 416 16.02 -2.80 20.41
C ALA A 416 14.80 -2.10 20.99
N TYR A 417 15.06 -0.98 21.65
CA TYR A 417 14.13 0.10 21.95
C TYR A 417 14.54 1.33 21.13
N LEU A 418 13.62 1.88 20.36
CA LEU A 418 13.87 2.92 19.38
C LEU A 418 13.05 4.16 19.71
N LYS A 419 13.69 5.32 19.62
CA LYS A 419 13.15 6.66 19.80
C LYS A 419 13.57 7.55 18.65
N ALA A 420 12.84 8.65 18.45
CA ALA A 420 13.28 9.74 17.59
C ALA A 420 14.66 10.27 18.06
N SER A 421 15.54 10.62 17.12
CA SER A 421 16.83 11.25 17.43
C SER A 421 16.68 12.63 18.10
N ASN A 422 15.57 13.31 17.81
CA ASN A 422 15.14 14.59 18.39
C ASN A 422 13.82 14.38 19.15
N THR A 423 13.84 13.48 20.11
CA THR A 423 12.65 13.16 20.94
C THR A 423 12.02 14.42 21.50
N GLY A 424 10.71 14.56 21.26
CA GLY A 424 9.90 15.66 21.75
C GLY A 424 8.59 15.14 22.34
N ALA A 425 8.07 15.85 23.34
CA ALA A 425 6.79 15.52 23.93
C ALA A 425 5.67 15.58 22.87
N ASN A 426 4.74 14.64 22.93
CA ASN A 426 3.63 14.46 21.99
C ASN A 426 4.04 14.21 20.54
N ALA A 427 5.30 13.82 20.25
CA ALA A 427 5.74 13.54 18.89
C ALA A 427 5.09 12.28 18.28
N ARG A 428 4.55 11.38 19.12
CA ARG A 428 3.82 10.16 18.70
C ARG A 428 4.68 9.21 17.88
N PHE A 429 5.97 9.07 18.23
CA PHE A 429 6.87 8.16 17.53
C PHE A 429 6.37 6.71 17.67
N GLY A 430 6.38 5.96 16.57
CA GLY A 430 5.87 4.58 16.55
C GLY A 430 4.38 4.46 16.25
N ILE A 431 3.67 5.57 15.97
CA ILE A 431 2.26 5.54 15.51
C ILE A 431 2.07 4.63 14.30
N SER A 432 3.06 4.58 13.42
CA SER A 432 3.09 3.77 12.21
C SER A 432 4.47 3.15 12.05
N LEU A 433 4.50 1.88 11.63
CA LEU A 433 5.72 1.10 11.42
C LEU A 433 5.64 0.38 10.09
N ALA A 434 6.76 0.31 9.38
CA ALA A 434 6.91 -0.50 8.17
C ALA A 434 8.29 -1.16 8.15
N LEU A 435 8.32 -2.46 7.88
CA LEU A 435 9.52 -3.29 7.94
C LEU A 435 9.77 -3.96 6.58
N SER A 436 11.02 -3.99 6.13
CA SER A 436 11.43 -4.71 4.91
C SER A 436 11.25 -6.21 5.05
N ALA A 437 11.23 -6.93 3.91
CA ALA A 437 10.99 -8.37 3.89
C ALA A 437 12.04 -9.17 4.68
N ASP A 438 13.30 -8.71 4.68
CA ASP A 438 14.41 -9.29 5.44
C ASP A 438 14.44 -8.87 6.92
N GLY A 439 13.59 -7.91 7.33
CA GLY A 439 13.56 -7.39 8.69
C GLY A 439 14.71 -6.42 9.04
N ASP A 440 15.52 -5.99 8.06
CA ASP A 440 16.72 -5.19 8.31
C ASP A 440 16.55 -3.68 8.05
N THR A 441 15.43 -3.24 7.48
CA THR A 441 15.09 -1.81 7.35
C THR A 441 13.73 -1.55 7.98
N LEU A 442 13.69 -0.71 9.02
CA LEU A 442 12.49 -0.28 9.72
C LEU A 442 12.29 1.21 9.52
N ALA A 443 11.10 1.62 9.10
CA ALA A 443 10.65 3.00 9.14
C ALA A 443 9.64 3.17 10.28
N ALA A 444 9.76 4.29 11.02
CA ALA A 444 8.86 4.65 12.10
C ALA A 444 8.37 6.09 11.96
N GLY A 445 7.05 6.28 11.98
CA GLY A 445 6.41 7.59 11.89
C GLY A 445 6.30 8.30 13.24
N ALA A 446 6.34 9.63 13.21
CA ALA A 446 6.07 10.52 14.33
C ALA A 446 5.26 11.72 13.80
N PHE A 447 3.96 11.53 13.59
CA PHE A 447 3.14 12.47 12.83
C PHE A 447 2.97 13.85 13.49
N SER A 448 3.18 13.91 14.81
CA SER A 448 3.06 15.15 15.60
C SER A 448 4.41 15.85 15.83
N GLU A 449 5.50 15.35 15.24
CA GLU A 449 6.81 16.01 15.25
C GLU A 449 6.72 17.45 14.68
N GLY A 450 7.42 18.40 15.33
CA GLY A 450 7.19 19.84 15.18
C GLY A 450 8.22 20.63 14.38
N SER A 451 9.27 19.99 13.87
CA SER A 451 10.34 20.67 13.13
C SER A 451 9.89 21.18 11.78
N ALA A 452 10.39 22.37 11.42
CA ALA A 452 10.20 22.96 10.09
C ALA A 452 11.23 22.47 9.05
N ALA A 453 12.04 21.46 9.37
CA ALA A 453 12.94 20.83 8.42
C ALA A 453 12.19 20.28 7.20
N THR A 454 12.84 20.31 6.04
CA THR A 454 12.31 19.75 4.79
C THR A 454 13.23 18.67 4.22
N GLY A 455 12.66 17.74 3.47
CA GLY A 455 13.43 16.70 2.78
C GLY A 455 14.12 15.71 3.71
N ILE A 456 15.38 15.39 3.43
CA ILE A 456 16.13 14.34 4.14
C ILE A 456 17.22 14.99 4.99
N ASP A 457 17.31 14.56 6.26
CA ASP A 457 18.35 14.93 7.22
C ASP A 457 18.50 16.46 7.43
N GLY A 458 17.38 17.18 7.40
CA GLY A 458 17.32 18.61 7.75
C GLY A 458 17.53 18.88 9.26
N ASP A 459 17.50 20.16 9.65
CA ASP A 459 17.71 20.57 11.05
C ASP A 459 16.56 20.15 11.97
N GLN A 460 16.82 19.13 12.78
CA GLN A 460 15.86 18.53 13.70
C GLN A 460 15.56 19.37 14.96
N ASN A 461 16.32 20.44 15.22
CA ASN A 461 16.16 21.26 16.43
C ASN A 461 15.14 22.39 16.27
N SER A 462 14.61 22.57 15.07
CA SER A 462 13.50 23.49 14.83
C SER A 462 12.23 22.97 15.49
N ASN A 463 11.38 23.88 15.97
CA ASN A 463 10.02 23.58 16.44
C ASN A 463 9.00 24.55 15.79
N GLY A 464 9.29 24.98 14.56
CA GLY A 464 8.53 26.02 13.86
C GLY A 464 7.26 25.55 13.14
N ALA A 465 7.01 24.24 13.03
CA ALA A 465 5.92 23.66 12.24
C ALA A 465 5.21 22.54 13.04
N PRO A 466 4.33 22.89 14.00
CA PRO A 466 3.65 21.92 14.84
C PRO A 466 2.82 20.92 14.01
N ASN A 467 2.85 19.64 14.40
CA ASN A 467 2.18 18.55 13.69
C ASN A 467 2.52 18.47 12.20
N SER A 468 3.74 18.85 11.83
CA SER A 468 4.20 18.68 10.45
C SER A 468 4.64 17.24 10.19
N GLY A 469 5.12 16.56 11.23
CA GLY A 469 5.38 15.12 11.26
C GLY A 469 6.71 14.72 10.62
N ALA A 470 7.21 13.53 10.97
CA ALA A 470 8.48 12.99 10.48
C ALA A 470 8.44 11.47 10.35
N VAL A 471 9.41 10.91 9.61
CA VAL A 471 9.70 9.47 9.59
C VAL A 471 11.19 9.24 9.85
N TYR A 472 11.51 8.24 10.66
CA TYR A 472 12.88 7.84 10.97
C TYR A 472 13.12 6.46 10.38
N VAL A 473 14.20 6.32 9.60
CA VAL A 473 14.59 5.06 8.97
C VAL A 473 15.77 4.48 9.74
N PHE A 474 15.63 3.25 10.20
CA PHE A 474 16.66 2.48 10.88
C PHE A 474 17.09 1.30 10.02
N ILE A 475 18.40 1.01 10.00
CA ILE A 475 18.96 -0.20 9.41
C ILE A 475 19.58 -1.08 10.48
N ARG A 476 19.34 -2.38 10.38
CA ARG A 476 20.09 -3.42 11.08
C ARG A 476 21.22 -3.96 10.22
N SER A 477 22.43 -4.01 10.77
CA SER A 477 23.56 -4.70 10.16
C SER A 477 24.35 -5.43 11.24
N GLY A 478 24.62 -6.72 11.03
CA GLY A 478 25.31 -7.55 12.01
C GLY A 478 24.60 -7.62 13.38
N GLY A 479 23.27 -7.50 13.39
CA GLY A 479 22.46 -7.47 14.63
C GLY A 479 22.42 -6.13 15.36
N VAL A 480 23.07 -5.09 14.83
CA VAL A 480 23.10 -3.74 15.41
C VAL A 480 22.21 -2.81 14.59
N TRP A 481 21.28 -2.13 15.25
CA TRP A 481 20.45 -1.10 14.65
C TRP A 481 21.18 0.26 14.65
N SER A 482 20.96 1.04 13.59
CA SER A 482 21.42 2.41 13.45
C SER A 482 20.37 3.25 12.72
N GLN A 483 20.21 4.51 13.09
CA GLN A 483 19.37 5.43 12.30
C GLN A 483 20.13 5.82 11.04
N GLN A 484 19.52 5.60 9.88
CA GLN A 484 20.06 5.96 8.59
C GLN A 484 19.54 7.32 8.11
N ALA A 485 18.27 7.66 8.38
CA ALA A 485 17.69 8.89 7.86
C ALA A 485 16.60 9.46 8.78
N TYR A 486 16.49 10.79 8.77
CA TYR A 486 15.33 11.56 9.19
C TYR A 486 14.64 12.13 7.94
N VAL A 487 13.37 11.82 7.77
CA VAL A 487 12.61 12.07 6.53
C VAL A 487 11.45 13.02 6.81
N LYS A 488 11.35 14.07 5.99
CA LYS A 488 10.32 15.11 6.02
C LYS A 488 9.78 15.37 4.62
N ALA A 489 8.55 15.87 4.53
CA ALA A 489 8.01 16.38 3.27
C ALA A 489 8.91 17.49 2.68
N SER A 490 9.01 17.56 1.35
CA SER A 490 9.77 18.63 0.67
C SER A 490 9.16 20.01 0.85
N ASN A 491 7.85 20.07 1.11
CA ASN A 491 7.02 21.25 1.35
C ASN A 491 6.42 21.23 2.77
N THR A 492 7.20 20.82 3.77
CA THR A 492 6.75 20.69 5.18
C THR A 492 5.92 21.87 5.66
N GLY A 493 4.67 21.59 6.03
CA GLY A 493 3.71 22.54 6.58
C GLY A 493 3.15 22.10 7.93
N ALA A 494 2.61 23.05 8.70
CA ALA A 494 1.99 22.75 9.99
C ALA A 494 0.64 22.02 9.84
N GLY A 495 0.44 20.97 10.65
CA GLY A 495 -0.76 20.15 10.64
C GLY A 495 -0.92 19.25 9.40
N GLU A 496 0.19 18.89 8.74
CA GLU A 496 0.17 17.99 7.59
C GLU A 496 0.22 16.50 7.98
N ASN A 497 0.60 16.20 9.23
CA ASN A 497 0.65 14.86 9.80
C ASN A 497 1.52 13.88 8.97
N PHE A 498 2.65 14.33 8.44
CA PHE A 498 3.57 13.47 7.67
C PHE A 498 4.07 12.30 8.54
N GLY A 499 3.98 11.08 8.02
CA GLY A 499 4.34 9.88 8.80
C GLY A 499 3.19 9.30 9.60
N TYR A 500 1.97 9.81 9.46
CA TYR A 500 0.78 9.18 10.05
C TYR A 500 0.57 7.75 9.54
N ALA A 501 0.84 7.50 8.26
CA ALA A 501 0.86 6.16 7.67
C ALA A 501 2.08 6.01 6.75
N ILE A 502 2.71 4.83 6.77
CA ILE A 502 3.92 4.53 6.01
C ILE A 502 3.88 3.13 5.41
N SER A 503 4.63 2.93 4.33
CA SER A 503 4.86 1.61 3.73
C SER A 503 6.26 1.55 3.13
N ILE A 504 6.91 0.38 3.20
CA ILE A 504 8.24 0.15 2.65
C ILE A 504 8.24 -1.07 1.71
N SER A 505 9.04 -1.04 0.64
CA SER A 505 9.21 -2.17 -0.26
C SER A 505 9.96 -3.32 0.43
N GLY A 506 9.83 -4.52 -0.14
CA GLY A 506 10.44 -5.74 0.43
C GLY A 506 11.97 -5.67 0.51
N ASP A 507 12.61 -4.97 -0.42
CA ASP A 507 14.06 -4.72 -0.42
C ASP A 507 14.50 -3.55 0.49
N GLY A 508 13.56 -2.89 1.16
CA GLY A 508 13.81 -1.76 2.05
C GLY A 508 14.27 -0.47 1.36
N ASN A 509 14.21 -0.39 0.02
CA ASN A 509 14.78 0.75 -0.73
C ASN A 509 13.74 1.75 -1.24
N THR A 510 12.43 1.48 -1.11
CA THR A 510 11.37 2.42 -1.47
C THR A 510 10.47 2.65 -0.26
N LEU A 511 10.32 3.89 0.17
CA LEU A 511 9.49 4.32 1.29
C LEU A 511 8.38 5.22 0.76
N ALA A 512 7.12 4.90 1.05
CA ALA A 512 5.97 5.74 0.80
C ALA A 512 5.44 6.28 2.14
N VAL A 513 5.26 7.60 2.23
CA VAL A 513 4.81 8.28 3.45
C VAL A 513 3.58 9.11 3.18
N GLY A 514 2.50 8.87 3.93
CA GLY A 514 1.28 9.68 3.90
C GLY A 514 1.40 10.94 4.74
N ALA A 515 0.77 12.01 4.25
CA ALA A 515 0.55 13.28 4.95
C ALA A 515 -0.89 13.71 4.71
N GLU A 516 -1.81 13.25 5.55
CA GLU A 516 -3.26 13.40 5.36
C GLU A 516 -3.74 14.86 5.42
N GLY A 517 -3.01 15.71 6.14
CA GLY A 517 -3.34 17.11 6.34
C GLY A 517 -2.80 18.03 5.25
N GLU A 518 -2.02 17.50 4.30
CA GLU A 518 -1.46 18.26 3.17
C GLU A 518 -2.58 18.90 2.32
N ARG A 519 -2.37 20.17 1.93
CA ARG A 519 -3.46 21.05 1.48
C ARG A 519 -3.48 21.38 -0.01
N SER A 520 -2.52 20.92 -0.80
CA SER A 520 -2.47 21.21 -2.23
C SER A 520 -3.62 20.63 -3.02
N ALA A 521 -4.14 21.40 -3.98
CA ALA A 521 -5.09 20.94 -4.99
C ALA A 521 -4.43 20.25 -6.19
N ALA A 522 -3.13 19.96 -6.12
CA ALA A 522 -2.44 19.16 -7.12
C ALA A 522 -3.12 17.80 -7.34
N ILE A 523 -2.98 17.28 -8.55
CA ILE A 523 -3.48 15.97 -8.97
C ILE A 523 -2.36 15.14 -9.60
N GLY A 524 -2.49 13.82 -9.55
CA GLY A 524 -1.54 12.90 -10.19
C GLY A 524 -0.17 12.92 -9.53
N LEU A 525 0.90 13.04 -10.32
CA LEU A 525 2.28 12.96 -9.83
C LEU A 525 3.01 14.28 -10.05
N ASN A 526 3.78 14.71 -9.05
CA ASN A 526 4.67 15.87 -9.07
C ASN A 526 3.98 17.18 -9.48
N GLY A 527 2.72 17.36 -9.06
CA GLY A 527 2.00 18.63 -9.20
C GLY A 527 2.55 19.74 -8.29
N ASN A 528 1.91 20.92 -8.34
CA ASN A 528 2.34 22.08 -7.56
C ASN A 528 2.15 21.86 -6.05
N GLN A 529 3.27 21.77 -5.31
CA GLN A 529 3.30 21.56 -3.86
C GLN A 529 3.12 22.85 -3.04
N ALA A 530 3.18 24.03 -3.67
CA ALA A 530 3.03 25.31 -2.98
C ALA A 530 1.58 25.83 -2.95
N ASP A 531 0.65 25.05 -3.51
CA ASP A 531 -0.77 25.31 -3.39
C ASP A 531 -1.23 24.76 -2.03
N ASP A 532 -1.97 25.56 -1.24
CA ASP A 532 -2.47 25.16 0.09
C ASP A 532 -3.99 25.43 0.23
N THR A 533 -4.73 25.30 -0.88
CA THR A 533 -6.12 25.76 -0.96
C THR A 533 -7.19 24.74 -0.52
N LEU A 534 -6.86 23.45 -0.35
CA LEU A 534 -7.79 22.38 0.00
C LEU A 534 -7.43 21.67 1.30
N GLY A 535 -8.12 22.02 2.40
CA GLY A 535 -7.93 21.35 3.69
C GLY A 535 -8.11 19.82 3.61
N ASN A 536 -7.18 19.08 4.23
CA ASN A 536 -7.21 17.62 4.36
C ASN A 536 -7.38 16.88 3.02
N ASN A 537 -6.82 17.42 1.93
CA ASN A 537 -6.81 16.71 0.66
C ASN A 537 -5.82 15.53 0.70
N GLY A 538 -4.70 15.72 1.40
CA GLY A 538 -3.70 14.71 1.69
C GLY A 538 -2.76 14.40 0.52
N ALA A 539 -1.60 13.84 0.83
CA ALA A 539 -0.57 13.48 -0.16
C ALA A 539 0.21 12.24 0.25
N VAL A 540 0.92 11.64 -0.71
CA VAL A 540 1.96 10.63 -0.45
C VAL A 540 3.29 11.07 -1.06
N TYR A 541 4.36 10.92 -0.30
CA TYR A 541 5.72 11.19 -0.74
C TYR A 541 6.46 9.86 -0.86
N VAL A 542 7.07 9.62 -2.01
CA VAL A 542 7.87 8.41 -2.26
C VAL A 542 9.34 8.77 -2.25
N TYR A 543 10.11 8.07 -1.42
CA TYR A 543 11.56 8.18 -1.32
C TYR A 543 12.21 6.88 -1.75
N THR A 544 13.36 6.97 -2.41
CA THR A 544 14.15 5.82 -2.84
C THR A 544 15.56 5.90 -2.26
N ARG A 545 16.13 4.73 -1.94
CA ARG A 545 17.48 4.59 -1.41
C ARG A 545 18.42 4.00 -2.45
N LYS A 546 19.59 4.62 -2.61
CA LYS A 546 20.73 4.06 -3.35
C LYS A 546 21.98 4.12 -2.47
N GLY A 547 22.48 2.96 -2.07
CA GLY A 547 23.54 2.88 -1.05
C GLY A 547 23.01 3.41 0.29
N ALA A 548 23.64 4.44 0.84
CA ALA A 548 23.20 5.08 2.08
C ALA A 548 22.29 6.31 1.84
N THR A 549 22.13 6.76 0.60
CA THR A 549 21.46 8.02 0.29
C THR A 549 20.00 7.81 -0.05
N TRP A 550 19.13 8.50 0.69
CA TRP A 550 17.70 8.62 0.37
C TRP A 550 17.43 9.88 -0.45
N THR A 551 16.54 9.76 -1.43
CA THR A 551 16.09 10.87 -2.27
C THR A 551 14.59 10.81 -2.49
N GLN A 552 13.91 11.96 -2.50
CA GLN A 552 12.50 11.99 -2.90
C GLN A 552 12.39 11.69 -4.40
N GLN A 553 11.67 10.63 -4.72
CA GLN A 553 11.39 10.17 -6.08
C GLN A 553 10.10 10.81 -6.62
N ALA A 554 9.07 10.95 -5.79
CA ALA A 554 7.79 11.48 -6.23
C ALA A 554 6.97 12.13 -5.11
N TYR A 555 6.12 13.07 -5.51
CA TYR A 555 4.99 13.59 -4.77
C TYR A 555 3.70 13.12 -5.44
N ILE A 556 2.81 12.47 -4.70
CA ILE A 556 1.68 11.72 -5.24
C ILE A 556 0.38 12.27 -4.68
N LYS A 557 -0.57 12.49 -5.59
CA LYS A 557 -1.89 13.04 -5.35
C LYS A 557 -2.95 12.25 -6.10
N PRO A 558 -4.20 12.23 -5.63
CA PRO A 558 -5.27 11.55 -6.34
C PRO A 558 -5.40 12.12 -7.76
N SER A 559 -5.93 11.35 -8.71
CA SER A 559 -6.11 11.85 -10.08
C SER A 559 -7.24 12.88 -10.20
N ALA A 560 -7.89 13.25 -9.09
CA ALA A 560 -8.82 14.36 -8.90
C ALA A 560 -8.81 14.75 -7.41
N SER A 561 -8.80 16.04 -7.12
CA SER A 561 -8.67 16.60 -5.76
C SER A 561 -9.99 17.13 -5.23
N SER A 562 -10.23 16.95 -3.93
CA SER A 562 -11.33 17.53 -3.16
C SER A 562 -10.89 17.70 -1.72
N ALA A 563 -11.46 18.70 -1.02
CA ALA A 563 -11.22 18.84 0.42
C ALA A 563 -11.72 17.60 1.17
N ASN A 564 -11.05 17.27 2.28
CA ASN A 564 -11.36 16.12 3.13
C ASN A 564 -11.32 14.77 2.40
N ASN A 565 -10.39 14.60 1.46
CA ASN A 565 -10.14 13.29 0.84
C ASN A 565 -9.38 12.34 1.77
N PHE A 566 -8.54 12.88 2.67
CA PHE A 566 -7.59 12.11 3.48
C PHE A 566 -6.75 11.16 2.61
N PHE A 567 -6.27 11.65 1.46
CA PHE A 567 -5.42 10.85 0.60
C PHE A 567 -4.09 10.55 1.29
N GLY A 568 -3.66 9.29 1.25
CA GLY A 568 -2.45 8.86 1.95
C GLY A 568 -2.72 8.14 3.27
N THR A 569 -3.95 7.76 3.56
CA THR A 569 -4.31 7.00 4.78
C THR A 569 -5.05 5.70 4.43
N PRO A 570 -4.33 4.61 4.08
CA PRO A 570 -2.86 4.47 4.06
C PRO A 570 -2.27 4.35 2.64
N PRO A 571 -0.94 4.55 2.47
CA PRO A 571 -0.20 3.99 1.34
C PRO A 571 0.13 2.51 1.58
N ALA A 572 0.20 1.71 0.51
CA ALA A 572 0.66 0.33 0.54
C ALA A 572 1.52 0.02 -0.70
N LEU A 573 2.77 -0.36 -0.50
CA LEU A 573 3.69 -0.79 -1.55
C LEU A 573 3.62 -2.31 -1.75
N SER A 574 3.76 -2.77 -3.00
CA SER A 574 4.09 -4.15 -3.30
C SER A 574 5.52 -4.46 -2.87
N GLY A 575 5.80 -5.73 -2.58
CA GLY A 575 7.13 -6.18 -2.16
C GLY A 575 8.23 -5.85 -3.17
N ASP A 576 7.93 -5.88 -4.46
CA ASP A 576 8.85 -5.48 -5.53
C ASP A 576 9.01 -3.95 -5.70
N GLY A 577 8.28 -3.14 -4.93
CA GLY A 577 8.32 -1.69 -4.97
C GLY A 577 7.91 -1.10 -6.32
N LYS A 578 7.10 -1.80 -7.13
CA LYS A 578 6.60 -1.31 -8.42
C LYS A 578 5.15 -0.88 -8.39
N THR A 579 4.39 -1.26 -7.37
CA THR A 579 2.99 -0.88 -7.21
C THR A 579 2.74 -0.20 -5.89
N LEU A 580 2.06 0.93 -5.94
CA LEU A 580 1.62 1.68 -4.78
C LEU A 580 0.09 1.82 -4.86
N ALA A 581 -0.61 1.30 -3.87
CA ALA A 581 -2.01 1.59 -3.62
C ALA A 581 -2.11 2.69 -2.55
N VAL A 582 -3.03 3.64 -2.71
CA VAL A 582 -3.22 4.73 -1.76
C VAL A 582 -4.70 4.90 -1.43
N GLY A 583 -5.02 4.88 -0.14
CA GLY A 583 -6.36 5.12 0.38
C GLY A 583 -6.70 6.61 0.41
N ALA A 584 -7.98 6.89 0.16
CA ALA A 584 -8.61 8.19 0.36
C ALA A 584 -10.01 7.96 0.94
N SER A 585 -10.07 7.68 2.24
CA SER A 585 -11.31 7.29 2.95
C SER A 585 -12.39 8.37 2.90
N GLY A 586 -12.00 9.63 2.71
CA GLY A 586 -12.92 10.76 2.59
C GLY A 586 -13.46 11.02 1.18
N ASP A 587 -12.96 10.30 0.15
CA ASP A 587 -13.44 10.47 -1.23
C ASP A 587 -14.97 10.39 -1.30
N GLY A 588 -15.57 11.37 -1.98
CA GLY A 588 -17.00 11.63 -1.95
C GLY A 588 -17.81 11.09 -3.13
N SER A 589 -17.24 10.25 -3.99
CA SER A 589 -17.90 9.82 -5.22
C SER A 589 -18.82 8.61 -5.06
N ASP A 590 -20.02 8.64 -5.67
CA ASP A 590 -20.94 7.48 -5.73
C ASP A 590 -20.58 6.44 -6.81
N ALA A 591 -19.43 6.60 -7.46
CA ALA A 591 -18.90 5.64 -8.43
C ALA A 591 -18.71 4.25 -7.80
N SER A 592 -18.92 3.18 -8.55
CA SER A 592 -18.67 1.82 -8.09
C SER A 592 -17.67 1.07 -8.98
N GLY A 593 -17.02 0.07 -8.37
CA GLY A 593 -16.06 -0.81 -9.05
C GLY A 593 -14.80 -0.07 -9.53
N ILE A 594 -14.34 -0.39 -10.74
CA ILE A 594 -13.04 0.06 -11.26
C ILE A 594 -13.22 1.09 -12.37
N GLY A 595 -12.50 2.21 -12.28
CA GLY A 595 -12.51 3.27 -13.28
C GLY A 595 -13.88 3.94 -13.43
N GLY A 596 -14.62 4.10 -12.33
CA GLY A 596 -15.89 4.84 -12.31
C GLY A 596 -15.70 6.35 -12.48
N ALA A 597 -16.74 7.04 -12.95
CA ALA A 597 -16.71 8.49 -13.15
C ALA A 597 -16.85 9.21 -11.80
N ARG A 598 -15.97 10.16 -11.55
CA ARG A 598 -15.89 10.86 -10.26
C ARG A 598 -16.95 11.95 -10.11
N ASN A 599 -17.50 12.06 -8.91
CA ASN A 599 -18.46 13.07 -8.48
C ASN A 599 -18.40 13.24 -6.95
N SER A 600 -19.35 13.96 -6.35
CA SER A 600 -19.39 14.27 -4.91
C SER A 600 -20.72 13.91 -4.25
N ASN A 601 -21.37 12.83 -4.72
CA ASN A 601 -22.72 12.45 -4.29
C ASN A 601 -22.77 11.53 -3.06
N ALA A 602 -21.63 10.96 -2.64
CA ALA A 602 -21.52 10.02 -1.52
C ALA A 602 -20.31 10.37 -0.63
N PRO A 603 -20.42 11.38 0.25
CA PRO A 603 -19.34 11.79 1.15
C PRO A 603 -18.79 10.62 1.97
N PHE A 604 -17.48 10.56 2.16
CA PHE A 604 -16.81 9.50 2.94
C PHE A 604 -17.15 8.08 2.48
N SER A 605 -17.50 7.92 1.20
CA SER A 605 -17.64 6.58 0.63
C SER A 605 -16.29 5.91 0.40
N GLY A 606 -15.26 6.73 0.20
CA GLY A 606 -13.87 6.31 0.13
C GLY A 606 -13.46 5.81 -1.26
N ALA A 607 -12.15 5.70 -1.48
CA ALA A 607 -11.54 5.24 -2.72
C ALA A 607 -10.13 4.67 -2.49
N VAL A 608 -9.65 3.89 -3.46
CA VAL A 608 -8.24 3.51 -3.57
C VAL A 608 -7.69 3.90 -4.94
N TYR A 609 -6.51 4.49 -4.94
CA TYR A 609 -5.78 4.90 -6.13
C TYR A 609 -4.54 4.03 -6.35
N LEU A 610 -4.27 3.61 -7.59
CA LEU A 610 -3.17 2.70 -7.91
C LEU A 610 -2.14 3.36 -8.84
N TYR A 611 -0.87 3.38 -8.41
CA TYR A 611 0.27 4.02 -9.07
C TYR A 611 1.40 3.04 -9.37
#